data_AF-A0A9W7VZY2-F1
#
_entry.id   AF-A0A9W7VZY2-F1
#
_cell.length_a   1.000
_cell.length_b   1.000
_cell.length_c   1.000
_cell.angle_alpha   90.00
_cell.angle_beta   90.00
_cell.angle_gamma   90.00
#
_symmetry.space_group_name_H-M   'P 1'
#
loop_
_entity.id
_entity.type
_entity.pdbx_description
1 polymer ?
#
loop_
_entity_poly.entity_id
_entity_poly.type
_entity_poly.pdbx_seq_one_letter_code
_entity_poly.pdbx_strand_id
1 'polypeptide(L)'
;MPSNQPWENIVPFHKLTQWLTYSLMVPMQKLANVHFVGVELMTGLPEYRNGGLLVDTGLLTLNPDDAQRGLDQYQRNAQRQGQPNVEVVPLFTADDDVIVEWRALTVGFLDMLLVEVNEQLNLRGSDKLTLAQMLEAGTWKGGREIAEVSRPNTKEPPIMILSDGTVF
;
A
#
# COMPACT_ATOMS: atom_id res chain seq x y z
N MET A 1 27.56 12.53 -9.42
CA MET A 1 27.00 11.75 -8.29
C MET A 1 28.02 10.66 -7.96
N PRO A 2 28.36 10.39 -6.69
CA PRO A 2 29.15 9.21 -6.37
C PRO A 2 28.45 7.98 -6.93
N SER A 3 29.21 6.95 -7.29
CA SER A 3 28.63 5.68 -7.75
C SER A 3 27.75 5.12 -6.63
N ASN A 4 26.43 5.09 -6.83
CA ASN A 4 25.53 4.51 -5.85
C ASN A 4 25.96 3.06 -5.62
N GLN A 5 26.23 2.72 -4.37
CA GLN A 5 26.46 1.34 -3.98
C GLN A 5 25.20 0.53 -4.32
N PRO A 6 25.30 -0.75 -4.71
CA PRO A 6 24.15 -1.51 -5.19
C PRO A 6 22.94 -1.51 -4.23
N TRP A 7 23.20 -1.44 -2.91
CA TRP A 7 22.15 -1.41 -1.89
C TRP A 7 21.44 -0.07 -1.74
N GLU A 8 22.00 1.04 -2.23
CA GLU A 8 21.38 2.36 -2.15
C GLU A 8 20.17 2.51 -3.07
N ASN A 9 19.97 1.56 -3.99
CA ASN A 9 18.83 1.50 -4.89
C ASN A 9 17.82 0.41 -4.49
N ILE A 10 18.00 -0.24 -3.33
CA ILE A 10 17.11 -1.31 -2.85
C ILE A 10 16.12 -0.74 -1.85
N VAL A 11 14.83 -1.06 -2.04
CA VAL A 11 13.76 -0.74 -1.08
C VAL A 11 13.26 -2.04 -0.43
N PRO A 12 13.62 -2.33 0.83
CA PRO A 12 13.16 -3.53 1.50
C PRO A 12 11.72 -3.37 2.02
N PHE A 13 10.87 -4.35 1.71
CA PHE A 13 9.50 -4.40 2.21
C PHE A 13 9.32 -5.58 3.17
N HIS A 14 9.02 -5.30 4.44
CA HIS A 14 8.81 -6.32 5.48
C HIS A 14 7.32 -6.52 5.81
N LYS A 15 6.45 -6.46 4.79
CA LYS A 15 4.98 -6.37 4.91
C LYS A 15 4.38 -7.34 5.94
N LEU A 16 4.58 -8.65 5.78
CA LEU A 16 3.96 -9.65 6.65
C LEU A 16 4.52 -9.65 8.07
N THR A 17 5.84 -9.55 8.22
CA THR A 17 6.50 -9.50 9.53
C THR A 17 6.09 -8.24 10.30
N GLN A 18 5.98 -7.12 9.61
CA GLN A 18 5.55 -5.85 10.18
C GLN A 18 4.07 -5.87 10.59
N TRP A 19 3.21 -6.46 9.77
CA TRP A 19 1.81 -6.67 10.13
C TRP A 19 1.68 -7.57 11.38
N LEU A 20 2.42 -8.67 11.43
CA LEU A 20 2.46 -9.53 12.61
C LEU A 20 2.95 -8.76 13.84
N THR A 21 3.97 -7.91 13.67
CA THR A 21 4.52 -7.08 14.75
C THR A 21 3.46 -6.13 15.29
N TYR A 22 2.78 -5.35 14.45
CA TYR A 22 1.68 -4.48 14.88
C TYR A 22 0.56 -5.25 15.59
N SER A 23 0.20 -6.43 15.06
CA SER A 23 -0.84 -7.29 15.63
C SER A 23 -0.50 -7.81 17.03
N LEU A 24 0.76 -8.15 17.28
CA LEU A 24 1.22 -8.69 18.56
C LEU A 24 1.51 -7.59 19.60
N MET A 25 1.94 -6.41 19.18
CA MET A 25 2.25 -5.31 20.09
C MET A 25 1.03 -4.90 20.92
N VAL A 26 -0.14 -4.79 20.30
CA VAL A 26 -1.37 -4.37 20.98
C VAL A 26 -1.73 -5.26 22.19
N PRO A 27 -1.88 -6.59 22.06
CA PRO A 27 -2.16 -7.45 23.21
C PRO A 27 -1.00 -7.50 24.21
N MET A 28 0.26 -7.46 23.76
CA MET A 28 1.41 -7.44 24.67
C MET A 28 1.45 -6.19 25.56
N GLN A 29 1.13 -5.02 24.99
CA GLN A 29 1.02 -3.77 25.74
C GLN A 29 -0.18 -3.79 26.69
N LYS A 30 -1.37 -4.18 26.20
CA LYS A 30 -2.62 -4.08 26.97
C LYS A 30 -2.80 -5.17 28.03
N LEU A 31 -2.31 -6.39 27.78
CA LEU A 31 -2.58 -7.54 28.63
C LEU A 31 -1.35 -7.99 29.44
N ALA A 32 -0.16 -7.85 28.86
CA ALA A 32 1.10 -8.28 29.49
C ALA A 32 1.93 -7.10 30.04
N ASN A 33 1.43 -5.87 29.94
CA ASN A 33 2.07 -4.64 30.41
C ASN A 33 3.50 -4.45 29.86
N VAL A 34 3.74 -4.95 28.63
CA VAL A 34 5.03 -4.81 27.93
C VAL A 34 5.14 -3.40 27.37
N HIS A 35 6.29 -2.75 27.59
CA HIS A 35 6.60 -1.46 26.99
C HIS A 35 7.52 -1.64 25.78
N PHE A 36 7.07 -1.15 24.63
CA PHE A 36 7.89 -1.08 23.40
C PHE A 36 8.42 0.35 23.24
N VAL A 37 9.72 0.48 22.99
CA VAL A 37 10.38 1.75 22.70
C VAL A 37 10.52 1.90 21.19
N GLY A 38 10.38 3.12 20.66
CA GLY A 38 10.55 3.39 19.23
C GLY A 38 9.38 2.97 18.35
N VAL A 39 8.17 2.87 18.90
CA VAL A 39 6.96 2.49 18.15
C VAL A 39 6.67 3.48 17.02
N GLU A 40 7.01 4.75 17.25
CA GLU A 40 6.91 5.86 16.30
C GLU A 40 7.86 5.75 15.10
N LEU A 41 8.89 4.88 15.17
CA LEU A 41 9.84 4.63 14.09
C LEU A 41 9.39 3.50 13.16
N MET A 42 8.30 2.81 13.49
CA MET A 42 7.72 1.79 12.60
C MET A 42 7.07 2.46 11.39
N THR A 43 7.17 1.83 10.22
CA THR A 43 6.74 2.42 8.95
C THR A 43 5.30 2.05 8.57
N GLY A 44 4.79 2.65 7.50
CA GLY A 44 3.57 2.19 6.85
C GLY A 44 3.73 0.77 6.26
N LEU A 45 2.60 0.15 5.90
CA LEU A 45 2.59 -1.10 5.13
C LEU A 45 2.53 -0.81 3.62
N PRO A 46 3.41 -1.41 2.79
CA PRO A 46 3.38 -1.33 1.33
C PRO A 46 2.24 -2.20 0.75
N GLU A 47 1.03 -1.95 1.24
CA GLU A 47 -0.19 -2.69 0.91
C GLU A 47 -0.87 -2.05 -0.30
N TYR A 48 -1.32 -2.84 -1.27
CA TYR A 48 -1.87 -2.33 -2.53
C TYR A 48 -3.21 -1.61 -2.35
N ARG A 49 -3.97 -1.88 -1.29
CA ARG A 49 -5.18 -1.11 -0.93
C ARG A 49 -4.83 0.26 -0.37
N ASN A 50 -3.76 0.36 0.43
CA ASN A 50 -3.25 1.65 0.89
C ASN A 50 -2.78 2.49 -0.29
N GLY A 51 -1.94 1.91 -1.16
CA GLY A 51 -1.48 2.59 -2.36
C GLY A 51 -2.59 2.89 -3.36
N GLY A 52 -3.61 2.01 -3.42
CA GLY A 52 -4.76 2.14 -4.30
C GLY A 52 -5.58 3.37 -3.99
N LEU A 53 -5.74 3.67 -2.70
CA LEU A 53 -6.39 4.91 -2.26
C LEU A 53 -5.67 6.16 -2.80
N LEU A 54 -4.33 6.19 -2.77
CA LEU A 54 -3.55 7.34 -3.23
C LEU A 54 -3.73 7.57 -4.74
N VAL A 55 -3.90 6.50 -5.52
CA VAL A 55 -4.13 6.60 -6.96
C VAL A 55 -5.59 6.96 -7.26
N ASP A 56 -6.56 6.29 -6.61
CA ASP A 56 -7.99 6.54 -6.83
C ASP A 56 -8.42 7.95 -6.40
N THR A 57 -7.73 8.55 -5.43
CA THR A 57 -7.96 9.94 -5.00
C THR A 57 -7.23 10.97 -5.89
N GLY A 58 -6.38 10.51 -6.82
CA GLY A 58 -5.62 11.38 -7.72
C GLY A 58 -4.36 12.01 -7.09
N LEU A 59 -3.96 11.60 -5.88
CA LEU A 59 -2.69 12.03 -5.29
C LEU A 59 -1.50 11.47 -6.09
N LEU A 60 -1.61 10.22 -6.53
CA LEU A 60 -0.67 9.57 -7.43
C LEU A 60 -1.34 9.32 -8.78
N THR A 61 -0.57 9.42 -9.85
CA THR A 61 -1.01 9.06 -11.20
C THR A 61 0.10 8.29 -11.89
N LEU A 62 -0.26 7.18 -12.52
CA LEU A 62 0.70 6.36 -13.25
C LEU A 62 1.21 7.12 -14.48
N ASN A 63 2.49 6.98 -14.79
CA ASN A 63 3.06 7.53 -16.01
C ASN A 63 2.27 7.02 -17.25
N PRO A 64 1.94 7.87 -18.24
CA PRO A 64 1.19 7.44 -19.43
C PRO A 64 1.78 6.23 -20.15
N ASP A 65 3.10 6.14 -20.26
CA ASP A 65 3.78 5.03 -20.95
C ASP A 65 3.64 3.73 -20.15
N ASP A 66 3.79 3.80 -18.82
CA ASP A 66 3.56 2.65 -17.94
C ASP A 66 2.10 2.24 -17.89
N ALA A 67 1.17 3.20 -17.91
CA ALA A 67 -0.26 2.92 -17.99
C ALA A 67 -0.59 2.11 -19.25
N GLN A 68 -0.07 2.52 -20.41
CA GLN A 68 -0.24 1.75 -21.64
C GLN A 68 0.41 0.37 -21.55
N ARG A 69 1.64 0.28 -21.02
CA ARG A 69 2.35 -0.99 -20.83
C ARG A 69 1.58 -1.98 -19.94
N GLY A 70 1.03 -1.50 -18.84
CA GLY A 70 0.23 -2.30 -17.92
C GLY A 70 -1.10 -2.74 -18.54
N LEU A 71 -1.74 -1.90 -19.35
CA LEU A 71 -2.97 -2.26 -20.07
C LEU A 71 -2.71 -3.34 -21.14
N ASP A 72 -1.61 -3.24 -21.88
CA ASP A 72 -1.19 -4.28 -22.83
C ASP A 72 -0.95 -5.62 -22.12
N GLN A 73 -0.34 -5.58 -20.94
CA GLN A 73 -0.12 -6.76 -20.11
C GLN A 73 -1.43 -7.36 -19.58
N TYR A 74 -2.39 -6.51 -19.16
CA TYR A 74 -3.72 -6.96 -18.79
C TYR A 74 -4.40 -7.70 -19.95
N GLN A 75 -4.39 -7.14 -21.16
CA GLN A 75 -5.02 -7.75 -22.34
C GLN A 75 -4.42 -9.14 -22.65
N ARG A 76 -3.10 -9.27 -22.56
CA ARG A 76 -2.42 -10.57 -22.74
C ARG A 76 -2.81 -11.58 -21.64
N ASN A 77 -2.92 -11.13 -20.39
CA ASN A 77 -3.33 -12.00 -19.29
C ASN A 77 -4.80 -12.45 -19.44
N ALA A 78 -5.69 -11.54 -19.83
CA ALA A 78 -7.11 -11.79 -20.03
C ALA A 78 -7.41 -12.83 -21.14
N GLN A 79 -6.49 -13.04 -22.07
CA GLN A 79 -6.61 -14.07 -23.12
C GLN A 79 -6.29 -15.49 -22.63
N ARG A 80 -5.72 -15.65 -21.42
CA ARG A 80 -5.38 -16.96 -20.87
C ARG A 80 -6.65 -17.66 -20.36
N GLN A 81 -6.75 -18.96 -20.61
CA GLN A 81 -7.89 -19.76 -20.18
C GLN A 81 -8.07 -19.71 -18.66
N GLY A 82 -9.27 -19.37 -18.20
CA GLY A 82 -9.61 -19.30 -16.78
C GLY A 82 -9.25 -17.97 -16.09
N GLN A 83 -8.65 -17.01 -16.79
CA GLN A 83 -8.43 -15.67 -16.24
C GLN A 83 -9.70 -14.82 -16.32
N PRO A 84 -10.06 -14.08 -15.26
CA PRO A 84 -11.16 -13.14 -15.30
C PRO A 84 -10.82 -11.97 -16.24
N ASN A 85 -11.82 -11.50 -16.99
CA ASN A 85 -11.69 -10.36 -17.89
C ASN A 85 -12.89 -9.41 -17.71
N VAL A 86 -12.97 -8.78 -16.54
CA VAL A 86 -14.15 -8.02 -16.13
C VAL A 86 -13.87 -6.53 -16.03
N GLU A 87 -12.74 -6.16 -15.42
CA GLU A 87 -12.40 -4.77 -15.09
C GLU A 87 -11.00 -4.46 -15.58
N VAL A 88 -10.90 -3.57 -16.57
CA VAL A 88 -9.64 -3.28 -17.25
C VAL A 88 -8.84 -2.28 -16.44
N VAL A 89 -7.73 -2.73 -15.87
CA VAL A 89 -6.78 -1.91 -15.12
C VAL A 89 -5.34 -2.31 -15.47
N PRO A 90 -4.36 -1.39 -15.37
CA PRO A 90 -2.96 -1.73 -15.58
C PRO A 90 -2.52 -2.90 -14.70
N LEU A 91 -1.81 -3.86 -15.30
CA LEU A 91 -1.35 -5.09 -14.65
C LEU A 91 0.17 -5.20 -14.75
N PHE A 92 0.84 -5.44 -13.62
CA PHE A 92 2.30 -5.60 -13.53
C PHE A 92 2.67 -6.78 -12.63
N THR A 93 3.87 -7.35 -12.77
CA THR A 93 4.36 -8.35 -11.79
C THR A 93 4.80 -7.68 -10.50
N ALA A 94 4.89 -8.44 -9.40
CA ALA A 94 5.23 -7.89 -8.09
C ALA A 94 6.65 -7.29 -8.03
N ASP A 95 7.55 -7.73 -8.91
CA ASP A 95 8.93 -7.27 -9.07
C ASP A 95 9.11 -6.15 -10.11
N ASP A 96 8.03 -5.70 -10.76
CA ASP A 96 8.10 -4.58 -11.69
C ASP A 96 8.42 -3.28 -10.96
N ASP A 97 9.26 -2.44 -11.57
CA ASP A 97 9.69 -1.15 -11.01
C ASP A 97 8.49 -0.27 -10.62
N VAL A 98 7.40 -0.31 -11.39
CA VAL A 98 6.15 0.43 -11.08
C VAL A 98 5.57 -0.02 -9.74
N ILE A 99 5.57 -1.33 -9.46
CA ILE A 99 5.02 -1.87 -8.21
C ILE A 99 5.95 -1.56 -7.04
N VAL A 100 7.26 -1.67 -7.23
CA VAL A 100 8.26 -1.34 -6.20
C VAL A 100 8.19 0.14 -5.84
N GLU A 101 8.17 1.03 -6.84
CA GLU A 101 8.07 2.48 -6.64
C GLU A 101 6.75 2.84 -5.96
N TRP A 102 5.62 2.34 -6.45
CA TRP A 102 4.31 2.61 -5.87
C TRP A 102 4.23 2.18 -4.40
N ARG A 103 4.81 1.03 -4.05
CA ARG A 103 4.90 0.55 -2.66
C ARG A 103 5.79 1.46 -1.81
N ALA A 104 6.94 1.89 -2.33
CA ALA A 104 7.84 2.80 -1.63
C ALA A 104 7.17 4.15 -1.35
N LEU A 105 6.52 4.73 -2.38
CA LEU A 105 5.74 5.96 -2.26
C LEU A 105 4.60 5.80 -1.25
N THR A 106 3.89 4.66 -1.29
CA THR A 106 2.81 4.38 -0.34
C THR A 106 3.31 4.47 1.09
N VAL A 107 4.44 3.84 1.42
CA VAL A 107 5.01 3.90 2.79
C VAL A 107 5.33 5.33 3.19
N GLY A 108 5.99 6.12 2.34
CA GLY A 108 6.33 7.51 2.65
C GLY A 108 5.11 8.43 2.77
N PHE A 109 4.13 8.30 1.87
CA PHE A 109 2.92 9.13 1.91
C PHE A 109 2.02 8.80 3.10
N LEU A 110 2.06 7.59 3.65
CA LEU A 110 1.31 7.25 4.85
C LEU A 110 1.78 8.04 6.08
N ASP A 111 3.09 8.29 6.20
CA ASP A 111 3.64 9.12 7.28
C ASP A 111 3.17 10.58 7.14
N MET A 112 3.19 11.11 5.91
CA MET A 112 2.69 12.46 5.63
C MET A 112 1.18 12.57 5.90
N LEU A 113 0.42 11.58 5.43
CA LEU A 113 -1.04 11.54 5.60
C LEU A 113 -1.43 11.45 7.08
N LEU A 114 -0.67 10.71 7.90
CA LEU A 114 -0.91 10.63 9.34
C LEU A 114 -0.83 12.01 10.00
N VAL A 115 0.14 12.83 9.61
CA VAL A 115 0.30 14.20 10.12
C VAL A 115 -0.91 15.02 9.71
N GLU A 116 -1.23 15.06 8.42
CA GLU A 116 -2.34 15.84 7.86
C GLU A 116 -3.70 15.47 8.47
N VAL A 117 -3.98 14.17 8.63
CA VAL A 117 -5.25 13.70 9.22
C VAL A 117 -5.36 14.12 10.68
N ASN A 118 -4.29 13.98 11.47
CA ASN A 118 -4.30 14.43 12.86
C ASN A 118 -4.49 15.95 12.96
N GLU A 119 -3.90 16.73 12.05
CA GLU A 119 -4.06 18.17 12.02
C GLU A 119 -5.47 18.59 11.62
N GLN A 120 -6.04 18.01 10.56
CA GLN A 120 -7.38 18.32 10.08
C GLN A 120 -8.48 17.91 11.06
N LEU A 121 -8.29 16.81 11.78
CA LEU A 121 -9.21 16.37 12.85
C LEU A 121 -8.94 17.05 14.20
N ASN A 122 -7.92 17.92 14.26
CA ASN A 122 -7.45 18.61 15.46
C ASN A 122 -7.16 17.65 16.64
N LEU A 123 -6.58 16.48 16.35
CA LEU A 123 -6.19 15.49 17.35
C LEU A 123 -4.81 15.84 17.92
N ARG A 124 -4.69 15.87 19.26
CA ARG A 124 -3.50 16.34 19.97
C ARG A 124 -3.11 15.38 21.09
N GLY A 125 -1.83 15.40 21.48
CA GLY A 125 -1.32 14.57 22.58
C GLY A 125 -1.67 13.09 22.43
N SER A 126 -2.31 12.52 23.45
CA SER A 126 -2.76 11.13 23.48
C SER A 126 -3.90 10.80 22.53
N ASP A 127 -4.61 11.81 22.01
CA ASP A 127 -5.76 11.62 21.11
C ASP A 127 -5.33 11.48 19.65
N LYS A 128 -4.04 11.72 19.35
CA LYS A 128 -3.49 11.51 18.01
C LYS A 128 -3.68 10.06 17.58
N LEU A 129 -4.10 9.88 16.34
CA LEU A 129 -4.00 8.60 15.67
C LEU A 129 -2.53 8.21 15.56
N THR A 130 -2.29 6.93 15.74
CA THR A 130 -1.02 6.26 15.43
C THR A 130 -1.01 5.80 13.98
N LEU A 131 0.19 5.52 13.45
CA LEU A 131 0.32 4.99 12.09
C LEU A 131 -0.45 3.66 11.93
N ALA A 132 -0.38 2.76 12.91
CA ALA A 132 -1.13 1.50 12.91
C ALA A 132 -2.66 1.71 12.76
N GLN A 133 -3.23 2.71 13.46
CA GLN A 133 -4.64 3.05 13.34
C GLN A 133 -4.96 3.66 11.97
N MET A 134 -4.08 4.53 11.46
CA MET A 134 -4.22 5.13 10.14
C MET A 134 -4.17 4.09 9.02
N LEU A 135 -3.36 3.03 9.17
CA LEU A 135 -3.28 1.92 8.22
C LEU A 135 -4.59 1.13 8.18
N GLU A 136 -4.95 0.46 9.28
CA GLU A 136 -6.03 -0.54 9.29
C GLU A 136 -7.42 0.08 9.15
N ALA A 137 -7.69 1.14 9.93
CA ALA A 137 -9.00 1.78 9.96
C ALA A 137 -9.10 3.01 9.04
N GLY A 138 -7.96 3.53 8.55
CA GLY A 138 -7.90 4.64 7.61
C GLY A 138 -7.69 4.15 6.18
N THR A 139 -6.45 4.14 5.71
CA THR A 139 -6.13 3.95 4.28
C THR A 139 -6.51 2.58 3.75
N TRP A 140 -6.35 1.51 4.53
CA TRP A 140 -6.65 0.15 4.07
C TRP A 140 -8.15 -0.03 3.87
N LYS A 141 -8.95 0.45 4.83
CA LYS A 141 -10.42 0.44 4.75
C LYS A 141 -10.91 1.39 3.65
N GLY A 142 -10.48 2.64 3.65
CA GLY A 142 -10.87 3.63 2.64
C GLY A 142 -10.49 3.19 1.22
N GLY A 143 -9.33 2.59 1.05
CA GLY A 143 -8.88 2.01 -0.22
C GLY A 143 -9.77 0.86 -0.72
N ARG A 144 -10.37 0.07 0.16
CA ARG A 144 -11.37 -0.93 -0.25
C ARG A 144 -12.71 -0.31 -0.61
N GLU A 145 -13.17 0.66 0.16
CA GLU A 145 -14.44 1.34 -0.07
C GLU A 145 -14.43 2.09 -1.42
N ILE A 146 -13.36 2.83 -1.72
CA ILE A 146 -13.23 3.53 -3.00
C ILE A 146 -13.05 2.57 -4.17
N ALA A 147 -12.35 1.45 -3.98
CA ALA A 147 -12.22 0.40 -4.98
C ALA A 147 -13.57 -0.26 -5.27
N GLU A 148 -14.41 -0.49 -4.27
CA GLU A 148 -15.75 -1.05 -4.46
C GLU A 148 -16.67 -0.10 -5.25
N VAL A 149 -16.55 1.21 -5.03
CA VAL A 149 -17.31 2.21 -5.80
C VAL A 149 -16.79 2.33 -7.23
N SER A 150 -15.47 2.42 -7.38
CA SER A 150 -14.82 2.69 -8.67
C SER A 150 -14.81 1.46 -9.58
N ARG A 151 -14.73 0.27 -8.97
CA ARG A 151 -14.53 -1.01 -9.64
C ARG A 151 -15.45 -2.07 -9.03
N PRO A 152 -16.78 -1.98 -9.20
CA PRO A 152 -17.75 -2.79 -8.46
C PRO A 152 -17.70 -4.28 -8.77
N ASN A 153 -17.16 -4.67 -9.94
CA ASN A 153 -17.10 -6.07 -10.35
C ASN A 153 -15.96 -6.83 -9.68
N THR A 154 -14.81 -6.16 -9.51
CA THR A 154 -13.60 -6.77 -8.94
C THR A 154 -13.33 -6.31 -7.52
N LYS A 155 -13.73 -5.08 -7.19
CA LYS A 155 -13.40 -4.36 -5.96
C LYS A 155 -11.91 -4.30 -5.72
N GLU A 156 -11.09 -4.33 -6.77
CA GLU A 156 -9.63 -4.35 -6.70
C GLU A 156 -9.03 -2.93 -6.82
N PRO A 157 -7.77 -2.71 -6.41
CA PRO A 157 -7.12 -1.41 -6.57
C PRO A 157 -6.95 -1.00 -8.05
N PRO A 158 -6.66 0.30 -8.31
CA PRO A 158 -6.46 0.86 -9.66
C PRO A 158 -5.30 0.27 -10.46
N ILE A 159 -4.37 -0.43 -9.80
CA ILE A 159 -3.23 -1.09 -10.41
C ILE A 159 -3.22 -2.53 -9.88
N MET A 160 -3.32 -3.52 -10.78
CA MET A 160 -3.28 -4.92 -10.40
C MET A 160 -1.86 -5.46 -10.38
N ILE A 161 -1.63 -6.38 -9.44
CA ILE A 161 -0.39 -7.14 -9.33
C ILE A 161 -0.68 -8.55 -9.81
N LEU A 162 0.04 -8.99 -10.83
CA LEU A 162 0.10 -10.38 -11.25
C LEU A 162 0.86 -11.17 -10.18
N SER A 163 0.10 -11.80 -9.29
CA SER A 163 0.63 -12.67 -8.25
C SER A 163 -0.01 -14.04 -8.34
N ASP A 164 0.79 -15.07 -8.09
CA ASP A 164 0.35 -16.46 -7.88
C ASP A 164 0.08 -16.77 -6.40
N GLY A 165 0.11 -15.74 -5.54
CA GLY A 165 -0.05 -15.86 -4.09
C GLY A 165 1.23 -16.22 -3.34
N THR A 166 2.38 -16.32 -4.01
CA THR A 166 3.67 -16.56 -3.35
C THR A 166 4.42 -15.27 -2.99
N VAL A 167 4.08 -14.15 -3.63
CA VAL A 167 4.66 -12.82 -3.40
C VAL A 167 3.54 -11.84 -3.05
N PHE A 168 3.70 -11.16 -1.89
CA PHE A 168 2.69 -10.30 -1.26
C PHE A 168 3.08 -8.83 -1.20
#